data_AF-A0A2J8J2S8-F1
#
_entry.id   AF-A0A2J8J2S8-F1
#
_cell.length_a   1.000
_cell.length_b   1.000
_cell.length_c   1.000
_cell.angle_alpha   90.00
_cell.angle_beta   90.00
_cell.angle_gamma   90.00
#
_symmetry.space_group_name_H-M   'P 1'
#
loop_
_entity.id
_entity.type
_entity.pdbx_description
1 polymer ?
#
loop_
_entity_poly.entity_id
_entity_poly.type
_entity_poly.pdbx_seq_one_letter_code
_entity_poly.pdbx_strand_id
1 'polypeptide(L)'
;EDLPTIVIVAHYDAFGVAPWLSLGADSNGSGVSVLLELARLFSRLYTYKRTHAAYNLLFFASGGGKFNYQGTKRWLEDNLDHTDSSLLQDNVAFVLCLDTVGRGSSLHLHVSKPPREGTLQHAFLRELETVAAHQFPEVRFSMVHKRINLAEDVLAWEHERFAIRRLPAFTLSHLESHRDGQRSSIMDVRSRVDSKTLTRNTRIIAEALTRVIYNLTEKGTPPDMPVFTEQMQIQQEQLDSVMDWLTNQPRAAQLVDKDSTFLSTLEHHLSRYLKDVKQHHVKADKRDPEFVFYDQLKQVMNAYRVKPAVFDLLLAVGIAAYLGMAYVAVQHFSLLYKTVQRLLVKAKTQ
;
A
#
# COMPACT_ATOMS: atom_id res chain seq x y z
N GLU A 1 -22.78 -15.71 22.37
CA GLU A 1 -21.37 -15.74 22.79
C GLU A 1 -20.57 -15.03 21.71
N ASP A 2 -19.79 -14.02 22.08
CA ASP A 2 -18.99 -13.27 21.12
C ASP A 2 -17.87 -14.18 20.61
N LEU A 3 -17.73 -14.29 19.29
CA LEU A 3 -16.69 -15.13 18.68
C LEU A 3 -15.32 -14.43 18.77
N PRO A 4 -14.24 -15.17 19.09
CA PRO A 4 -12.91 -14.60 19.15
C PRO A 4 -12.45 -14.05 17.80
N THR A 5 -11.76 -12.92 17.82
CA THR A 5 -11.30 -12.19 16.64
C THR A 5 -9.81 -12.41 16.40
N ILE A 6 -9.44 -12.80 15.18
CA ILE A 6 -8.06 -12.85 14.70
C ILE A 6 -7.83 -11.62 13.82
N VAL A 7 -6.82 -10.83 14.16
CA VAL A 7 -6.48 -9.61 13.42
C VAL A 7 -5.27 -9.88 12.53
N ILE A 8 -5.40 -9.63 11.23
CA ILE A 8 -4.31 -9.73 10.26
C ILE A 8 -3.93 -8.32 9.86
N VAL A 9 -2.67 -7.95 10.14
CA VAL A 9 -2.17 -6.58 10.00
C VAL A 9 -1.04 -6.53 8.98
N ALA A 10 -1.08 -5.55 8.09
CA ALA A 10 0.06 -5.17 7.28
C ALA A 10 0.08 -3.65 7.12
N HIS A 11 1.27 -3.04 7.15
CA HIS A 11 1.43 -1.62 6.90
C HIS A 11 1.71 -1.35 5.42
N TYR A 12 0.97 -0.46 4.77
CA TYR A 12 1.13 -0.18 3.34
C TYR A 12 2.16 0.91 3.02
N ASP A 13 2.76 1.53 4.02
CA ASP A 13 3.75 2.58 3.81
C ASP A 13 5.14 2.00 3.54
N ALA A 14 5.94 2.80 2.85
CA ALA A 14 7.33 2.52 2.55
C ALA A 14 8.22 3.66 3.07
N PHE A 15 9.47 3.36 3.35
CA PHE A 15 10.45 4.37 3.71
C PHE A 15 11.71 4.24 2.85
N GLY A 16 12.19 5.38 2.38
CA GLY A 16 13.46 5.51 1.68
C GLY A 16 13.99 6.92 1.85
N VAL A 17 15.31 7.08 1.66
CA VAL A 17 15.99 8.38 1.78
C VAL A 17 15.36 9.45 0.86
N ALA A 18 14.81 9.02 -0.28
CA ALA A 18 14.06 9.85 -1.22
C ALA A 18 12.60 9.38 -1.22
N PRO A 19 11.65 10.17 -0.68
CA PRO A 19 10.23 9.77 -0.60
C PRO A 19 9.64 9.37 -1.96
N TRP A 20 10.02 10.08 -3.02
CA TRP A 20 9.50 9.86 -4.37
C TRP A 20 9.98 8.56 -5.03
N LEU A 21 11.04 7.94 -4.51
CA LEU A 21 11.56 6.66 -5.00
C LEU A 21 11.22 5.51 -4.04
N SER A 22 10.51 5.79 -2.96
CA SER A 22 10.14 4.81 -1.94
C SER A 22 8.93 3.99 -2.37
N LEU A 23 9.13 3.02 -3.26
CA LEU A 23 8.09 2.09 -3.73
C LEU A 23 7.76 1.02 -2.68
N GLY A 24 8.79 0.48 -2.01
CA GLY A 24 8.66 -0.46 -0.90
C GLY A 24 8.04 -1.80 -1.29
N ALA A 25 8.49 -2.39 -2.41
CA ALA A 25 7.98 -3.66 -2.91
C ALA A 25 8.02 -4.76 -1.84
N ASP A 26 9.19 -5.20 -1.40
CA ASP A 26 9.29 -6.20 -0.34
C ASP A 26 9.23 -5.59 1.06
N SER A 27 9.65 -4.34 1.24
CA SER A 27 9.65 -3.61 2.52
C SER A 27 8.32 -3.71 3.25
N ASN A 28 7.20 -3.62 2.53
CA ASN A 28 5.94 -4.24 2.96
C ASN A 28 4.82 -4.33 1.90
N GLY A 29 5.08 -3.98 0.64
CA GLY A 29 4.12 -4.25 -0.44
C GLY A 29 3.77 -5.74 -0.53
N SER A 30 4.76 -6.60 -0.30
CA SER A 30 4.58 -8.04 -0.17
C SER A 30 3.59 -8.41 0.94
N GLY A 31 3.72 -7.83 2.15
CA GLY A 31 2.78 -8.06 3.25
C GLY A 31 1.34 -7.64 2.92
N VAL A 32 1.15 -6.48 2.27
CA VAL A 32 -0.17 -6.02 1.82
C VAL A 32 -0.75 -6.94 0.75
N SER A 33 0.08 -7.41 -0.21
CA SER A 33 -0.38 -8.34 -1.25
C SER A 33 -0.88 -9.66 -0.64
N VAL A 34 -0.17 -10.18 0.36
CA VAL A 34 -0.60 -11.37 1.11
C VAL A 34 -1.90 -11.10 1.87
N LEU A 35 -2.02 -9.94 2.52
CA LEU A 35 -3.23 -9.56 3.25
C LEU A 35 -4.46 -9.54 2.31
N LEU A 36 -4.35 -8.95 1.12
CA LEU A 36 -5.43 -8.89 0.14
C LEU A 36 -5.81 -10.29 -0.39
N GLU A 37 -4.82 -11.16 -0.60
CA GLU A 37 -5.07 -12.52 -1.06
C GLU A 37 -5.71 -13.39 0.03
N LEU A 38 -5.29 -13.24 1.29
CA LEU A 38 -5.94 -13.88 2.42
C LEU A 38 -7.40 -13.42 2.56
N ALA A 39 -7.67 -12.12 2.38
CA ALA A 39 -9.03 -11.60 2.39
C ALA A 39 -9.92 -12.25 1.32
N ARG A 40 -9.39 -12.47 0.11
CA ARG A 40 -10.10 -13.19 -0.96
C ARG A 40 -10.39 -14.64 -0.60
N LEU A 41 -9.40 -15.37 -0.08
CA LEU A 41 -9.55 -16.79 0.28
C LEU A 41 -10.56 -16.98 1.41
N PHE A 42 -10.42 -16.21 2.49
CA PHE A 42 -11.32 -16.30 3.64
C PHE A 42 -12.72 -15.79 3.33
N SER A 43 -12.87 -14.79 2.45
CA SER A 43 -14.19 -14.35 1.98
C SER A 43 -15.02 -15.51 1.40
N ARG A 44 -14.40 -16.35 0.55
CA ARG A 44 -15.05 -17.52 -0.03
C ARG A 44 -15.38 -18.59 1.02
N LEU A 45 -14.46 -18.85 1.95
CA LEU A 45 -14.68 -19.80 3.06
C LEU A 45 -15.81 -19.35 4.00
N TYR A 46 -15.93 -18.05 4.27
CA TYR A 46 -16.94 -17.50 5.16
C TYR A 46 -18.30 -17.24 4.47
N THR A 47 -18.38 -17.36 3.14
CA THR A 47 -19.62 -17.18 2.39
C THR A 47 -20.62 -18.30 2.68
N TYR A 48 -20.16 -19.55 2.81
CA TYR A 48 -21.05 -20.68 3.06
C TYR A 48 -21.19 -20.97 4.55
N LYS A 49 -22.44 -21.15 5.02
CA LYS A 49 -22.73 -21.45 6.44
C LYS A 49 -22.03 -22.71 6.95
N ARG A 50 -21.85 -23.73 6.12
CA ARG A 50 -21.20 -25.00 6.49
C ARG A 50 -19.69 -24.85 6.73
N THR A 51 -19.06 -23.91 6.04
CA THR A 51 -17.63 -23.63 6.16
C THR A 51 -17.36 -22.39 7.01
N HIS A 52 -18.39 -21.75 7.58
CA HIS A 52 -18.20 -20.61 8.46
C HIS A 52 -17.52 -21.05 9.75
N ALA A 53 -16.34 -20.49 10.04
CA ALA A 53 -15.61 -20.83 11.26
C ALA A 53 -16.17 -20.11 12.50
N ALA A 54 -15.74 -20.55 13.68
CA ALA A 54 -16.08 -19.95 14.97
C ALA A 54 -15.13 -18.80 15.37
N TYR A 55 -14.61 -18.05 14.38
CA TYR A 55 -13.69 -16.93 14.58
C TYR A 55 -14.11 -15.76 13.70
N ASN A 56 -13.99 -14.54 14.23
CA ASN A 56 -14.08 -13.31 13.45
C ASN A 56 -12.70 -12.99 12.84
N LEU A 57 -12.67 -12.57 11.58
CA LEU A 57 -11.44 -12.14 10.91
C LEU A 57 -11.49 -10.63 10.66
N LEU A 58 -10.47 -9.94 11.14
CA LEU A 58 -10.29 -8.51 10.93
C LEU A 58 -9.02 -8.27 10.12
N PHE A 59 -9.17 -7.66 8.95
CA PHE A 59 -8.05 -7.28 8.10
C PHE A 59 -7.76 -5.79 8.30
N PHE A 60 -6.54 -5.45 8.71
CA PHE A 60 -6.15 -4.08 9.02
C PHE A 60 -4.93 -3.67 8.20
N ALA A 61 -5.11 -2.69 7.32
CA ALA A 61 -4.04 -2.07 6.54
C ALA A 61 -3.64 -0.75 7.18
N SER A 62 -2.48 -0.70 7.83
CA SER A 62 -2.03 0.46 8.60
C SER A 62 -1.15 1.40 7.77
N GLY A 63 -1.24 2.71 8.06
CA GLY A 63 -0.33 3.73 7.53
C GLY A 63 0.71 4.15 8.58
N GLY A 64 1.86 4.62 8.14
CA GLY A 64 2.92 5.09 9.05
C GLY A 64 3.58 3.97 9.87
N GLY A 65 3.61 2.74 9.34
CA GLY A 65 4.37 1.62 9.88
C GLY A 65 5.84 1.94 10.09
N LYS A 66 6.49 2.57 9.10
CA LYS A 66 7.91 2.96 9.19
C LYS A 66 8.16 4.16 10.11
N PHE A 67 7.11 4.92 10.44
CA PHE A 67 7.14 6.00 11.44
C PHE A 67 6.66 5.47 12.80
N ASN A 68 7.36 4.46 13.31
CA ASN A 68 7.10 3.85 14.61
C ASN A 68 5.66 3.30 14.75
N TYR A 69 5.08 2.78 13.66
CA TYR A 69 3.73 2.21 13.63
C TYR A 69 2.63 3.14 14.13
N GLN A 70 2.67 4.40 13.69
CA GLN A 70 1.76 5.43 14.20
C GLN A 70 0.29 5.13 13.91
N GLY A 71 -0.03 4.61 12.71
CA GLY A 71 -1.40 4.24 12.37
C GLY A 71 -1.94 3.14 13.30
N THR A 72 -1.11 2.14 13.59
CA THR A 72 -1.46 1.04 14.50
C THR A 72 -1.58 1.52 15.95
N LYS A 73 -0.67 2.39 16.40
CA LYS A 73 -0.75 3.02 17.73
C LYS A 73 -2.07 3.77 17.91
N ARG A 74 -2.42 4.62 16.94
CA ARG A 74 -3.64 5.44 17.04
C ARG A 74 -4.90 4.60 16.95
N TRP A 75 -4.92 3.62 16.06
CA TRP A 75 -6.04 2.70 15.95
C TRP A 75 -6.26 1.92 17.26
N LEU A 76 -5.20 1.50 17.94
CA LEU A 76 -5.30 0.87 19.25
C LEU A 76 -5.82 1.83 20.32
N GLU A 77 -5.39 3.09 20.35
CA GLU A 77 -5.96 4.11 21.26
C GLU A 77 -7.45 4.31 21.01
N ASP A 78 -7.87 4.48 19.75
CA ASP A 78 -9.27 4.74 19.41
C ASP A 78 -10.18 3.53 19.72
N ASN A 79 -9.70 2.30 19.52
CA ASN A 79 -10.53 1.10 19.72
C ASN A 79 -10.43 0.50 21.13
N LEU A 80 -9.38 0.79 21.89
CA LEU A 80 -9.23 0.30 23.28
C LEU A 80 -9.56 1.36 24.32
N ASP A 81 -9.43 2.64 24.04
CA ASP A 81 -9.68 3.69 25.04
C ASP A 81 -11.14 4.23 24.96
N HIS A 82 -11.86 4.01 23.84
CA HIS A 82 -13.30 4.28 23.74
C HIS A 82 -14.14 3.03 24.05
N THR A 83 -14.90 3.07 25.14
CA THR A 83 -15.76 1.98 25.65
C THR A 83 -16.83 1.49 24.67
N ASP A 84 -17.13 2.25 23.62
CA ASP A 84 -18.19 1.93 22.66
C ASP A 84 -17.71 1.03 21.49
N SER A 85 -16.40 0.79 21.35
CA SER A 85 -15.82 -0.06 20.29
C SER A 85 -15.28 -1.38 20.87
N SER A 86 -16.18 -2.25 21.33
CA SER A 86 -15.84 -3.49 22.08
C SER A 86 -15.17 -4.62 21.29
N LEU A 87 -14.87 -4.44 20.00
CA LEU A 87 -14.37 -5.53 19.14
C LEU A 87 -12.99 -6.07 19.57
N LEU A 88 -12.17 -5.24 20.22
CA LEU A 88 -10.78 -5.58 20.56
C LEU A 88 -10.49 -5.79 22.05
N GLN A 89 -11.34 -5.29 22.94
CA GLN A 89 -11.00 -5.23 24.37
C GLN A 89 -10.95 -6.61 25.03
N ASP A 90 -11.91 -7.50 24.75
CA ASP A 90 -12.04 -8.74 25.52
C ASP A 90 -11.97 -10.03 24.70
N ASN A 91 -11.93 -9.95 23.37
CA ASN A 91 -12.11 -11.15 22.52
C ASN A 91 -11.11 -11.29 21.37
N VAL A 92 -9.91 -10.71 21.47
CA VAL A 92 -8.85 -10.91 20.46
C VAL A 92 -8.10 -12.20 20.76
N ALA A 93 -8.17 -13.16 19.84
CA ALA A 93 -7.43 -14.42 19.91
C ALA A 93 -5.92 -14.20 19.75
N PHE A 94 -5.54 -13.57 18.64
CA PHE A 94 -4.18 -13.10 18.37
C PHE A 94 -4.15 -12.14 17.17
N VAL A 95 -3.04 -11.41 17.07
CA VAL A 95 -2.73 -10.51 15.96
C VAL A 95 -1.55 -11.07 15.17
N LEU A 96 -1.75 -11.33 13.88
CA LEU A 96 -0.71 -11.70 12.93
C LEU A 96 -0.31 -10.45 12.14
N CYS A 97 0.89 -9.95 12.38
CA CYS A 97 1.48 -8.87 11.60
C CYS A 97 2.33 -9.46 10.47
N LEU A 98 2.11 -9.00 9.23
CA LEU A 98 2.90 -9.37 8.05
C LEU A 98 3.89 -8.23 7.75
N ASP A 99 5.18 -8.57 7.69
CA ASP A 99 6.25 -7.63 7.34
C ASP A 99 7.26 -8.34 6.43
N THR A 100 7.58 -7.82 5.26
CA THR A 100 8.62 -8.38 4.36
C THR A 100 8.50 -9.90 4.11
N VAL A 101 7.55 -10.33 3.29
CA VAL A 101 7.28 -11.77 3.03
C VAL A 101 7.49 -12.18 1.56
N GLY A 102 8.01 -11.29 0.71
CA GLY A 102 8.14 -11.50 -0.73
C GLY A 102 9.49 -12.06 -1.17
N ARG A 103 10.43 -12.27 -0.25
CA ARG A 103 11.79 -12.75 -0.55
C ARG A 103 12.24 -13.80 0.46
N GLY A 104 13.33 -14.48 0.11
CA GLY A 104 14.02 -15.42 0.99
C GLY A 104 13.42 -16.84 1.01
N SER A 105 14.24 -17.79 1.44
CA SER A 105 13.84 -19.16 1.76
C SER A 105 13.73 -19.40 3.27
N SER A 106 13.87 -18.35 4.07
CA SER A 106 13.69 -18.38 5.52
C SER A 106 12.44 -17.60 5.90
N LEU A 107 11.71 -18.10 6.89
CA LEU A 107 10.60 -17.40 7.51
C LEU A 107 10.83 -17.38 9.02
N HIS A 108 10.77 -16.19 9.59
CA HIS A 108 11.01 -15.94 10.99
C HIS A 108 9.73 -15.43 11.64
N LEU A 109 9.37 -16.05 12.77
CA LEU A 109 8.28 -15.58 13.61
C LEU A 109 8.87 -14.77 14.77
N HIS A 110 8.69 -13.46 14.70
CA HIS A 110 9.14 -12.52 15.71
C HIS A 110 8.11 -12.40 16.83
N VAL A 111 8.54 -12.69 18.05
CA VAL A 111 7.69 -12.66 19.25
C VAL A 111 8.32 -11.82 20.36
N SER A 112 7.47 -11.05 21.04
CA SER A 112 7.89 -10.25 22.21
C SER A 112 7.95 -11.05 23.50
N LYS A 113 7.02 -12.02 23.63
CA LYS A 113 6.94 -12.99 24.71
C LYS A 113 6.73 -14.36 24.06
N PRO A 114 7.49 -15.39 24.47
CA PRO A 114 7.28 -16.72 23.93
C PRO A 114 5.85 -17.18 24.24
N PRO A 115 5.12 -17.73 23.25
CA PRO A 115 3.74 -18.12 23.43
C PRO A 115 3.65 -19.30 24.40
N ARG A 116 2.76 -19.20 25.39
CA ARG A 116 2.56 -20.25 26.39
C ARG A 116 1.83 -21.44 25.77
N GLU A 117 2.18 -22.65 26.18
CA GLU A 117 1.49 -23.86 25.79
C GLU A 117 -0.01 -23.78 26.15
N GLY A 118 -0.87 -24.23 25.25
CA GLY A 118 -2.32 -24.12 25.36
C GLY A 118 -2.93 -22.79 24.87
N THR A 119 -2.12 -21.80 24.49
CA THR A 119 -2.62 -20.57 23.84
C THR A 119 -2.80 -20.76 22.33
N LEU A 120 -3.73 -20.02 21.72
CA LEU A 120 -3.93 -20.02 20.26
C LEU A 120 -2.68 -19.56 19.49
N GLN A 121 -1.87 -18.69 20.09
CA GLN A 121 -0.58 -18.29 19.52
C GLN A 121 0.40 -19.46 19.40
N HIS A 122 0.46 -20.29 20.45
CA HIS A 122 1.31 -21.47 20.44
C HIS A 122 0.79 -22.52 19.44
N ALA A 123 -0.54 -22.68 19.36
CA ALA A 123 -1.14 -23.53 18.33
C ALA A 123 -0.76 -23.07 16.93
N PHE A 124 -0.84 -21.76 16.64
CA PHE A 124 -0.44 -21.20 15.35
C PHE A 124 1.05 -21.39 15.04
N LEU A 125 1.93 -21.18 16.02
CA LEU A 125 3.36 -21.45 15.84
C LEU A 125 3.61 -22.92 15.47
N ARG A 126 2.97 -23.85 16.19
CA ARG A 126 3.09 -25.28 15.91
C ARG A 126 2.56 -25.63 14.52
N GLU A 127 1.42 -25.07 14.11
CA GLU A 127 0.87 -25.31 12.76
C GLU A 127 1.76 -24.71 11.65
N LEU A 128 2.43 -23.58 11.91
CA LEU A 128 3.42 -23.04 10.98
C LEU A 128 4.62 -23.98 10.83
N GLU A 129 5.13 -24.53 11.93
CA GLU A 129 6.23 -25.50 11.93
C GLU A 129 5.85 -26.78 11.19
N THR A 130 4.66 -27.32 11.43
CA THR A 130 4.18 -28.53 10.75
C THR A 130 4.00 -28.29 9.26
N VAL A 131 3.33 -27.21 8.85
CA VAL A 131 3.12 -26.88 7.43
C VAL A 131 4.46 -26.64 6.72
N ALA A 132 5.37 -25.90 7.34
CA ALA A 132 6.70 -25.66 6.76
C ALA A 132 7.48 -26.97 6.61
N ALA A 133 7.54 -27.81 7.64
CA ALA A 133 8.31 -29.06 7.59
C ALA A 133 7.75 -30.10 6.59
N HIS A 134 6.42 -30.25 6.54
CA HIS A 134 5.76 -31.29 5.76
C HIS A 134 5.47 -30.88 4.32
N GLN A 135 4.93 -29.68 4.11
CA GLN A 135 4.50 -29.23 2.77
C GLN A 135 5.61 -28.47 2.02
N PHE A 136 6.53 -27.83 2.73
CA PHE A 136 7.54 -26.94 2.13
C PHE A 136 8.93 -27.11 2.76
N PRO A 137 9.58 -28.29 2.62
CA PRO A 137 10.86 -28.59 3.27
C PRO A 137 12.02 -27.68 2.84
N GLU A 138 11.85 -26.91 1.76
CA GLU A 138 12.79 -25.90 1.29
C GLU A 138 12.84 -24.66 2.20
N VAL A 139 11.80 -24.42 3.00
CA VAL A 139 11.67 -23.22 3.82
C VAL A 139 12.20 -23.46 5.22
N ARG A 140 13.19 -22.67 5.63
CA ARG A 140 13.72 -22.69 6.99
C ARG A 140 12.87 -21.81 7.88
N PHE A 141 12.09 -22.42 8.76
CA PHE A 141 11.31 -21.70 9.76
C PHE A 141 12.08 -21.58 11.08
N SER A 142 12.11 -20.39 11.69
CA SER A 142 12.59 -20.24 13.07
C SER A 142 11.83 -19.18 13.85
N MET A 143 11.75 -19.35 15.17
CA MET A 143 11.18 -18.35 16.07
C MET A 143 12.29 -17.44 16.61
N VAL A 144 12.11 -16.12 16.48
CA VAL A 144 13.02 -15.11 17.00
C VAL A 144 12.33 -14.37 18.13
N HIS A 145 12.88 -14.45 19.34
CA HIS A 145 12.34 -13.76 20.51
C HIS A 145 13.18 -12.52 20.84
N LYS A 146 12.52 -11.37 20.92
CA LYS A 146 13.12 -10.10 21.37
C LYS A 146 12.25 -9.52 22.49
N ARG A 147 12.85 -9.25 23.65
CA ARG A 147 12.14 -8.53 24.72
C ARG A 147 11.97 -7.06 24.34
N ILE A 148 10.81 -6.50 24.67
CA ILE A 148 10.49 -5.09 24.42
C ILE A 148 11.27 -4.22 25.40
N ASN A 149 12.06 -3.29 24.87
CA ASN A 149 12.74 -2.27 25.64
C ASN A 149 11.85 -1.02 25.72
N LEU A 150 11.20 -0.77 26.86
CA LEU A 150 10.33 0.40 27.02
C LEU A 150 11.10 1.74 27.04
N ALA A 151 12.43 1.70 27.17
CA ALA A 151 13.29 2.88 27.14
C ALA A 151 13.67 3.32 25.72
N GLU A 152 13.44 2.49 24.70
CA GLU A 152 13.69 2.86 23.31
C GLU A 152 12.46 3.56 22.74
N ASP A 153 12.66 4.74 22.13
CA ASP A 153 11.58 5.50 21.52
C ASP A 153 11.02 4.84 20.26
N VAL A 154 11.83 4.04 19.57
CA VAL A 154 11.47 3.37 18.30
C VAL A 154 11.31 1.88 18.51
N LEU A 155 10.15 1.35 18.15
CA LEU A 155 9.87 -0.08 18.20
C LEU A 155 10.45 -0.81 16.98
N ALA A 156 10.85 -2.06 17.19
CA ALA A 156 11.46 -2.87 16.15
C ALA A 156 10.42 -3.43 15.17
N TRP A 157 9.33 -3.95 15.72
CA TRP A 157 8.30 -4.69 14.99
C TRP A 157 6.89 -4.22 15.36
N GLU A 158 5.94 -4.45 14.45
CA GLU A 158 4.58 -3.94 14.60
C GLU A 158 3.86 -4.59 15.79
N HIS A 159 4.14 -5.88 16.02
CA HIS A 159 3.57 -6.64 17.13
C HIS A 159 3.95 -6.08 18.51
N GLU A 160 5.04 -5.31 18.63
CA GLU A 160 5.43 -4.70 19.91
C GLU A 160 4.39 -3.66 20.37
N ARG A 161 3.75 -2.93 19.45
CA ARG A 161 2.65 -1.99 19.77
C ARG A 161 1.47 -2.70 20.43
N PHE A 162 1.08 -3.85 19.88
CA PHE A 162 0.00 -4.68 20.41
C PHE A 162 0.37 -5.29 21.76
N ALA A 163 1.61 -5.76 21.90
CA ALA A 163 2.09 -6.40 23.12
C ALA A 163 2.16 -5.41 24.31
N ILE A 164 2.45 -4.12 24.08
CA ILE A 164 2.38 -3.07 25.10
C ILE A 164 0.96 -2.93 25.67
N ARG A 165 -0.06 -3.02 24.79
CA ARG A 165 -1.49 -3.02 25.17
C ARG A 165 -1.99 -4.39 25.65
N ARG A 166 -1.09 -5.34 25.93
CA ARG A 166 -1.38 -6.71 26.40
C ARG A 166 -2.13 -7.60 25.42
N LEU A 167 -2.15 -7.25 24.13
CA LEU A 167 -2.73 -8.09 23.10
C LEU A 167 -1.72 -9.15 22.63
N PRO A 168 -2.15 -10.40 22.44
CA PRO A 168 -1.32 -11.46 21.88
C PRO A 168 -0.97 -11.15 20.41
N ALA A 169 0.28 -10.78 20.10
CA ALA A 169 0.70 -10.46 18.74
C ALA A 169 2.09 -11.02 18.37
N PHE A 170 2.30 -11.26 17.08
CA PHE A 170 3.58 -11.67 16.50
C PHE A 170 3.73 -11.16 15.06
N THR A 171 4.98 -10.97 14.61
CA THR A 171 5.28 -10.54 13.23
C THR A 171 5.94 -11.67 12.46
N LEU A 172 5.45 -11.95 11.26
CA LEU A 172 6.05 -12.92 10.35
C LEU A 172 6.82 -12.18 9.26
N SER A 173 8.11 -12.47 9.13
CA SER A 173 9.00 -11.85 8.16
C SER A 173 10.11 -12.80 7.70
N HIS A 174 10.68 -12.57 6.52
CA HIS A 174 11.86 -13.33 6.08
C HIS A 174 13.19 -12.78 6.65
N LEU A 175 13.13 -11.63 7.33
CA LEU A 175 14.29 -10.97 7.94
C LEU A 175 14.56 -11.53 9.33
N GLU A 176 15.84 -11.78 9.64
CA GLU A 176 16.25 -12.18 10.99
C GLU A 176 16.24 -10.99 11.96
N SER A 177 16.50 -9.77 11.46
CA SER A 177 16.60 -8.57 12.29
C SER A 177 15.83 -7.39 11.70
N HIS A 178 15.11 -6.68 12.58
CA HIS A 178 14.46 -5.40 12.28
C HIS A 178 15.40 -4.30 11.75
N ARG A 179 16.72 -4.42 11.96
CA ARG A 179 17.73 -3.45 11.51
C ARG A 179 18.22 -3.67 10.09
N ASP A 180 17.74 -4.71 9.41
CA ASP A 180 18.18 -4.99 8.05
C ASP A 180 17.81 -3.86 7.09
N GLY A 181 18.83 -3.31 6.42
CA GLY A 181 18.68 -2.14 5.56
C GLY A 181 17.77 -2.36 4.34
N GLN A 182 17.41 -3.62 4.03
CA GLN A 182 16.43 -3.94 2.98
C GLN A 182 15.06 -3.32 3.28
N ARG A 183 14.73 -3.15 4.57
CA ARG A 183 13.46 -2.62 5.06
C ARG A 183 13.28 -1.11 4.84
N SER A 184 14.36 -0.39 4.58
CA SER A 184 14.39 1.08 4.43
C SER A 184 15.09 1.53 3.15
N SER A 185 15.21 0.62 2.17
CA SER A 185 15.98 0.85 0.95
C SER A 185 15.12 1.41 -0.18
N ILE A 186 15.67 2.39 -0.91
CA ILE A 186 15.10 2.88 -2.18
C ILE A 186 15.21 1.82 -3.29
N MET A 187 16.15 0.88 -3.16
CA MET A 187 16.39 -0.18 -4.16
C MET A 187 15.35 -1.31 -4.08
N ASP A 188 14.37 -1.18 -3.20
CA ASP A 188 13.28 -2.12 -3.01
C ASP A 188 12.18 -1.92 -4.07
N VAL A 189 12.49 -2.43 -5.26
CA VAL A 189 11.67 -2.35 -6.47
C VAL A 189 11.04 -3.71 -6.79
N ARG A 190 10.03 -3.70 -7.68
CA ARG A 190 9.28 -4.90 -8.09
C ARG A 190 10.15 -6.09 -8.50
N SER A 191 11.27 -5.84 -9.20
CA SER A 191 12.18 -6.88 -9.69
C SER A 191 12.93 -7.64 -8.58
N ARG A 192 12.91 -7.15 -7.33
CA ARG A 192 13.52 -7.82 -6.19
C ARG A 192 12.62 -8.90 -5.59
N VAL A 193 11.31 -8.80 -5.79
CA VAL A 193 10.31 -9.73 -5.27
C VAL A 193 10.11 -10.86 -6.27
N ASP A 194 10.30 -12.09 -5.82
CA ASP A 194 10.01 -13.29 -6.62
C ASP A 194 8.57 -13.75 -6.37
N SER A 195 7.80 -13.82 -7.45
CA SER A 195 6.39 -14.21 -7.44
C SER A 195 6.17 -15.63 -6.93
N LYS A 196 7.10 -16.55 -7.22
CA LYS A 196 7.00 -17.94 -6.75
C LYS A 196 7.21 -18.02 -5.24
N THR A 197 8.24 -17.32 -4.75
CA THR A 197 8.54 -17.18 -3.32
C THR A 197 7.37 -16.55 -2.56
N LEU A 198 6.81 -15.46 -3.09
CA LEU A 198 5.64 -14.80 -2.50
C LEU A 198 4.45 -15.76 -2.44
N THR A 199 4.12 -16.42 -3.55
CA THR A 199 3.00 -17.39 -3.62
C THR A 199 3.18 -18.55 -2.63
N ARG A 200 4.39 -19.09 -2.52
CA ARG A 200 4.74 -20.13 -1.55
C ARG A 200 4.54 -19.64 -0.12
N ASN A 201 5.06 -18.46 0.21
CA ASN A 201 4.96 -17.90 1.56
C ASN A 201 3.49 -17.58 1.92
N THR A 202 2.71 -17.03 0.98
CA THR A 202 1.26 -16.85 1.14
C THR A 202 0.56 -18.17 1.41
N ARG A 203 0.95 -19.24 0.71
CA ARG A 203 0.38 -20.58 0.92
C ARG A 203 0.66 -21.13 2.30
N ILE A 204 1.89 -21.00 2.78
CA ILE A 204 2.28 -21.40 4.14
C ILE A 204 1.41 -20.67 5.17
N ILE A 205 1.26 -19.36 5.04
CA ILE A 205 0.48 -18.53 5.98
C ILE A 205 -1.01 -18.89 5.91
N ALA A 206 -1.57 -19.06 4.72
CA ALA A 206 -2.97 -19.39 4.53
C ALA A 206 -3.32 -20.77 5.12
N GLU A 207 -2.49 -21.79 4.84
CA GLU A 207 -2.65 -23.15 5.34
C GLU A 207 -2.53 -23.18 6.87
N ALA A 208 -1.52 -22.52 7.45
CA ALA A 208 -1.34 -22.44 8.90
C ALA A 208 -2.53 -21.75 9.59
N LEU A 209 -2.99 -20.61 9.06
CA LEU A 209 -4.17 -19.91 9.59
C LEU A 209 -5.43 -20.78 9.53
N THR A 210 -5.64 -21.46 8.42
CA THR A 210 -6.83 -22.30 8.21
C THR A 210 -6.83 -23.50 9.14
N ARG A 211 -5.66 -24.12 9.35
CA ARG A 211 -5.50 -25.22 10.32
C ARG A 211 -5.86 -24.80 11.75
N VAL A 212 -5.46 -23.60 12.17
CA VAL A 212 -5.83 -23.05 13.48
C VAL A 212 -7.31 -22.71 13.56
N ILE A 213 -7.85 -21.99 12.58
CA ILE A 213 -9.24 -21.51 12.58
C ILE A 213 -10.25 -22.67 12.60
N TYR A 214 -9.98 -23.75 11.86
CA TYR A 214 -10.87 -24.91 11.80
C TYR A 214 -10.45 -26.05 12.73
N ASN A 215 -9.34 -25.88 13.46
CA ASN A 215 -8.77 -26.88 14.35
C ASN A 215 -8.63 -28.25 13.67
N LEU A 216 -7.96 -28.26 12.53
CA LEU A 216 -7.89 -29.42 11.63
C LEU A 216 -7.00 -30.54 12.19
N THR A 217 -6.01 -30.17 13.00
CA THR A 217 -5.04 -31.10 13.61
C THR A 217 -5.71 -31.98 14.66
N GLU A 218 -6.59 -31.41 15.51
CA GLU A 218 -7.37 -32.19 16.46
C GLU A 218 -8.43 -33.08 15.79
N LYS A 219 -8.86 -32.70 14.58
CA LYS A 219 -9.81 -33.48 13.76
C LYS A 219 -9.13 -34.61 12.97
N GLY A 220 -7.82 -34.84 13.16
CA GLY A 220 -7.09 -35.96 12.57
C GLY A 220 -6.79 -35.80 11.08
N THR A 221 -6.81 -34.58 10.54
CA THR A 221 -6.37 -34.36 9.15
C THR A 221 -4.85 -34.50 9.04
N PRO A 222 -4.34 -35.19 8.00
CA PRO A 222 -2.91 -35.37 7.83
C PRO A 222 -2.19 -34.02 7.58
N PRO A 223 -0.94 -33.86 8.06
CA PRO A 223 -0.17 -32.63 7.88
C PRO A 223 0.14 -32.33 6.41
N ASP A 224 0.19 -33.37 5.57
CA ASP A 224 0.55 -33.27 4.16
C ASP A 224 -0.62 -32.84 3.26
N MET A 225 -1.86 -32.84 3.77
CA MET A 225 -3.03 -32.47 2.96
C MET A 225 -3.16 -30.94 2.84
N PRO A 226 -3.06 -30.38 1.63
CA PRO A 226 -3.33 -28.96 1.42
C PRO A 226 -4.84 -28.69 1.46
N VAL A 227 -5.24 -27.63 2.16
CA VAL A 227 -6.64 -27.20 2.25
C VAL A 227 -7.04 -26.40 1.00
N PHE A 228 -6.12 -25.61 0.46
CA PHE A 228 -6.37 -24.75 -0.70
C PHE A 228 -5.99 -25.47 -2.00
N THR A 229 -6.91 -26.29 -2.53
CA THR A 229 -6.74 -27.00 -3.81
C THR A 229 -7.67 -26.47 -4.91
N GLU A 230 -7.28 -26.71 -6.16
CA GLU A 230 -8.03 -26.37 -7.37
C GLU A 230 -8.54 -24.91 -7.39
N GLN A 231 -9.86 -24.73 -7.28
CA GLN A 231 -10.51 -23.43 -7.39
C GLN A 231 -10.19 -22.48 -6.23
N MET A 232 -9.71 -23.01 -5.10
CA MET A 232 -9.33 -22.26 -3.91
C MET A 232 -7.81 -22.01 -3.83
N GLN A 233 -7.06 -22.33 -4.89
CA GLN A 233 -5.63 -22.05 -4.95
C GLN A 233 -5.34 -20.55 -4.93
N ILE A 234 -4.16 -20.25 -4.42
CA ILE A 234 -3.57 -18.91 -4.49
C ILE A 234 -3.21 -18.63 -5.95
N GLN A 235 -3.69 -17.49 -6.44
CA GLN A 235 -3.48 -17.10 -7.82
C GLN A 235 -2.22 -16.25 -7.91
N GLN A 236 -1.17 -16.82 -8.51
CA GLN A 236 0.10 -16.10 -8.71
C GLN A 236 -0.11 -14.82 -9.54
N GLU A 237 -0.91 -14.90 -10.60
CA GLU A 237 -1.24 -13.75 -11.46
C GLU A 237 -1.90 -12.61 -10.69
N GLN A 238 -2.76 -12.93 -9.71
CA GLN A 238 -3.39 -11.92 -8.87
C GLN A 238 -2.36 -11.25 -7.96
N LEU A 239 -1.50 -12.02 -7.28
CA LEU A 239 -0.41 -11.47 -6.48
C LEU A 239 0.51 -10.58 -7.32
N ASP A 240 0.84 -11.00 -8.54
CA ASP A 240 1.64 -10.21 -9.47
C ASP A 240 0.97 -8.88 -9.84
N SER A 241 -0.32 -8.91 -10.16
CA SER A 241 -1.08 -7.70 -10.50
C SER A 241 -1.18 -6.70 -9.33
N VAL A 242 -1.35 -7.22 -8.11
CA VAL A 242 -1.41 -6.41 -6.89
C VAL A 242 -0.03 -5.82 -6.58
N MET A 243 1.04 -6.60 -6.76
CA MET A 243 2.40 -6.12 -6.58
C MET A 243 2.79 -5.05 -7.60
N ASP A 244 2.39 -5.21 -8.86
CA ASP A 244 2.62 -4.20 -9.90
C ASP A 244 1.86 -2.91 -9.55
N TRP A 245 0.60 -3.02 -9.14
CA TRP A 245 -0.18 -1.87 -8.65
C TRP A 245 0.47 -1.17 -7.43
N LEU A 246 0.91 -1.94 -6.42
CA LEU A 246 1.57 -1.40 -5.22
C LEU A 246 2.91 -0.72 -5.52
N THR A 247 3.59 -1.14 -6.60
CA THR A 247 4.90 -0.61 -6.99
C THR A 247 4.82 0.45 -8.09
N ASN A 248 3.63 0.74 -8.63
CA ASN A 248 3.42 1.79 -9.64
C ASN A 248 3.53 3.21 -9.07
N GLN A 249 3.36 3.40 -7.76
CA GLN A 249 3.48 4.71 -7.12
C GLN A 249 4.31 4.64 -5.84
N PRO A 250 5.08 5.69 -5.50
CA PRO A 250 5.79 5.76 -4.23
C PRO A 250 4.81 5.89 -3.06
N ARG A 251 5.05 5.09 -2.01
CA ARG A 251 4.18 4.97 -0.83
C ARG A 251 4.83 5.52 0.43
N ALA A 252 5.69 6.52 0.30
CA ALA A 252 6.17 7.27 1.45
C ALA A 252 4.99 7.93 2.17
N ALA A 253 4.93 7.85 3.50
CA ALA A 253 3.78 8.36 4.27
C ALA A 253 3.49 9.85 4.01
N GLN A 254 4.49 10.62 3.60
CA GLN A 254 4.35 12.04 3.26
C GLN A 254 3.71 12.29 1.89
N LEU A 255 3.67 11.29 1.01
CA LEU A 255 3.11 11.40 -0.34
C LEU A 255 1.68 10.84 -0.42
N VAL A 256 1.29 9.98 0.52
CA VAL A 256 -0.04 9.38 0.57
C VAL A 256 -0.99 10.34 1.29
N ASP A 257 -1.70 11.14 0.50
CA ASP A 257 -2.74 12.03 1.01
C ASP A 257 -4.04 11.26 1.35
N LYS A 258 -4.92 11.90 2.11
CA LYS A 258 -6.22 11.34 2.54
C LYS A 258 -7.10 10.94 1.37
N ASP A 259 -7.11 11.77 0.33
CA ASP A 259 -7.92 11.57 -0.87
C ASP A 259 -7.12 10.90 -2.00
N SER A 260 -6.05 10.19 -1.65
CA SER A 260 -5.23 9.49 -2.64
C SER A 260 -6.03 8.38 -3.33
N THR A 261 -5.90 8.31 -4.65
CA THR A 261 -6.50 7.24 -5.46
C THR A 261 -6.02 5.84 -5.04
N PHE A 262 -4.84 5.77 -4.41
CA PHE A 262 -4.32 4.56 -3.80
C PHE A 262 -5.26 4.02 -2.72
N LEU A 263 -5.62 4.84 -1.74
CA LEU A 263 -6.44 4.42 -0.60
C LEU A 263 -7.85 4.06 -1.04
N SER A 264 -8.45 4.81 -1.97
CA SER A 264 -9.76 4.47 -2.53
C SER A 264 -9.74 3.15 -3.32
N THR A 265 -8.64 2.86 -4.02
CA THR A 265 -8.48 1.58 -4.73
C THR A 265 -8.29 0.42 -3.74
N LEU A 266 -7.53 0.63 -2.67
CA LEU A 266 -7.36 -0.37 -1.59
C LEU A 266 -8.71 -0.68 -0.91
N GLU A 267 -9.47 0.37 -0.59
CA GLU A 267 -10.82 0.25 -0.03
C GLU A 267 -11.74 -0.52 -0.97
N HIS A 268 -11.75 -0.17 -2.27
CA HIS A 268 -12.56 -0.87 -3.27
C HIS A 268 -12.18 -2.35 -3.42
N HIS A 269 -10.88 -2.66 -3.37
CA HIS A 269 -10.42 -4.05 -3.42
C HIS A 269 -10.84 -4.83 -2.18
N LEU A 270 -10.78 -4.23 -0.99
CA LEU A 270 -11.23 -4.86 0.26
C LEU A 270 -12.76 -4.99 0.31
N SER A 271 -13.51 -3.99 -0.13
CA SER A 271 -14.99 -3.98 -0.11
C SER A 271 -15.59 -5.05 -1.02
N ARG A 272 -14.84 -5.51 -2.02
CA ARG A 272 -15.25 -6.62 -2.88
C ARG A 272 -15.30 -7.96 -2.12
N TYR A 273 -14.47 -8.14 -1.10
CA TYR A 273 -14.32 -9.41 -0.39
C TYR A 273 -14.81 -9.35 1.06
N LEU A 274 -14.79 -8.19 1.70
CA LEU A 274 -15.15 -7.96 3.09
C LEU A 274 -16.51 -7.24 3.20
N LYS A 275 -17.21 -7.45 4.33
CA LYS A 275 -18.56 -6.90 4.54
C LYS A 275 -18.56 -5.46 5.05
N ASP A 276 -17.66 -5.12 5.97
CA ASP A 276 -17.55 -3.79 6.58
C ASP A 276 -16.10 -3.30 6.41
N VAL A 277 -15.93 -2.25 5.61
CA VAL A 277 -14.62 -1.63 5.35
C VAL A 277 -14.75 -0.16 5.71
N LYS A 278 -13.90 0.31 6.62
CA LYS A 278 -13.90 1.69 7.12
C LYS A 278 -12.51 2.28 6.99
N GLN A 279 -12.45 3.48 6.43
CA GLN A 279 -11.23 4.27 6.38
C GLN A 279 -11.12 5.15 7.63
N HIS A 280 -10.01 5.04 8.34
CA HIS A 280 -9.71 5.87 9.50
C HIS A 280 -8.61 6.87 9.16
N HIS A 281 -8.95 8.16 9.14
CA HIS A 281 -7.98 9.22 8.91
C HIS A 281 -7.48 9.79 10.23
N VAL A 282 -6.16 9.74 10.41
CA VAL A 282 -5.50 10.30 11.59
C VAL A 282 -4.86 11.63 11.21
N LYS A 283 -5.08 12.66 12.02
CA LYS A 283 -4.35 13.92 11.95
C LYS A 283 -3.43 14.01 13.16
N ALA A 284 -2.18 14.40 12.94
CA ALA A 284 -1.26 14.68 14.04
C ALA A 284 -1.84 15.75 14.97
N ASP A 285 -1.64 15.58 16.28
CA ASP A 285 -2.08 16.57 17.26
C ASP A 285 -1.34 17.90 17.04
N LYS A 286 -2.04 19.01 17.21
CA LYS A 286 -1.48 20.35 17.02
C LYS A 286 -0.61 20.79 18.20
N ARG A 287 -0.84 20.23 19.39
CA ARG A 287 -0.17 20.67 20.62
C ARG A 287 1.18 19.99 20.83
N ASP A 288 1.24 18.66 20.68
CA ASP A 288 2.46 17.87 20.80
C ASP A 288 2.49 16.74 19.75
N PRO A 289 2.87 17.04 18.49
CA PRO A 289 3.02 16.02 17.46
C PRO A 289 4.31 15.22 17.65
N GLU A 290 4.21 13.89 17.75
CA GLU A 290 5.39 13.00 17.72
C GLU A 290 6.13 13.08 16.37
N PHE A 291 5.38 13.23 15.27
CA PHE A 291 5.91 13.44 13.93
C PHE A 291 5.09 14.49 13.19
N VAL A 292 5.77 15.45 12.56
CA VAL A 292 5.18 16.44 11.66
C VAL A 292 5.82 16.27 10.28
N PHE A 293 4.99 16.07 9.26
CA PHE A 293 5.44 16.04 7.89
C PHE A 293 5.38 17.45 7.29
N TYR A 294 6.43 17.84 6.57
CA TYR A 294 6.44 19.09 5.82
C TYR A 294 5.70 18.89 4.49
N ASP A 295 4.79 19.82 4.18
CA ASP A 295 3.81 19.71 3.07
C ASP A 295 4.36 20.11 1.68
N GLN A 296 5.65 20.45 1.58
CA GLN A 296 6.25 21.00 0.35
C GLN A 296 6.92 19.95 -0.56
N LEU A 297 6.37 18.74 -0.66
CA LEU A 297 6.98 17.69 -1.50
C LEU A 297 6.54 17.76 -2.98
N LYS A 298 5.44 18.46 -3.29
CA LYS A 298 4.91 18.56 -4.66
C LYS A 298 4.76 20.03 -5.05
N GLN A 299 5.61 20.50 -5.95
CA GLN A 299 5.52 21.86 -6.51
C GLN A 299 5.24 21.78 -8.01
N VAL A 300 4.17 22.45 -8.46
CA VAL A 300 3.83 22.52 -9.88
C VAL A 300 4.69 23.61 -10.52
N MET A 301 5.66 23.23 -11.35
CA MET A 301 6.43 24.18 -12.15
C MET A 301 5.62 24.58 -13.37
N ASN A 302 5.06 25.78 -13.37
CA ASN A 302 4.36 26.32 -14.52
C ASN A 302 5.38 26.96 -15.49
N ALA A 303 5.57 26.35 -16.66
CA ALA A 303 6.36 26.92 -17.74
C ALA A 303 5.45 27.65 -18.73
N TYR A 304 5.51 28.98 -18.76
CA TYR A 304 4.77 29.78 -19.73
C TYR A 304 5.65 30.12 -20.92
N ARG A 305 5.18 29.81 -22.13
CA ARG A 305 5.81 30.28 -23.37
C ARG A 305 5.30 31.67 -23.69
N VAL A 306 6.10 32.69 -23.40
CA VAL A 306 5.76 34.09 -23.68
C VAL A 306 5.97 34.39 -25.17
N LYS A 307 5.17 35.33 -25.72
CA LYS A 307 5.32 35.80 -27.10
C LYS A 307 6.73 36.40 -27.30
N PRO A 308 7.48 36.00 -28.34
CA PRO A 308 8.79 36.59 -28.63
C PRO A 308 8.65 38.06 -29.05
N ALA A 309 9.55 38.93 -28.58
CA ALA A 309 9.59 40.34 -28.98
C ALA A 309 9.73 40.54 -30.51
N VAL A 310 10.29 39.54 -31.22
CA VAL A 310 10.41 39.53 -32.68
C VAL A 310 9.04 39.52 -33.37
N PHE A 311 8.03 38.89 -32.76
CA PHE A 311 6.67 38.88 -33.31
C PHE A 311 6.07 40.29 -33.33
N ASP A 312 6.24 41.04 -32.23
CA ASP A 312 5.74 42.41 -32.13
C ASP A 312 6.49 43.35 -33.09
N LEU A 313 7.79 43.13 -33.31
CA LEU A 313 8.58 43.87 -34.31
C LEU A 313 8.06 43.63 -35.74
N LEU A 314 7.81 42.38 -36.11
CA LEU A 314 7.26 42.05 -37.44
C LEU A 314 5.87 42.65 -37.63
N LEU A 315 5.03 42.61 -36.60
CA LEU A 315 3.72 43.23 -36.64
C LEU A 315 3.83 44.75 -36.80
N ALA A 316 4.74 45.41 -36.06
CA ALA A 316 4.99 46.84 -36.17
C ALA A 316 5.47 47.23 -37.58
N VAL A 317 6.38 46.44 -38.19
CA VAL A 317 6.83 46.63 -39.58
C VAL A 317 5.66 46.48 -40.55
N GLY A 318 4.79 45.47 -40.36
CA GLY A 318 3.60 45.27 -41.18
C GLY A 318 2.61 46.44 -41.10
N ILE A 319 2.36 46.96 -39.90
CA ILE A 319 1.50 48.13 -39.67
C ILE A 319 2.11 49.39 -40.31
N ALA A 320 3.42 49.60 -40.16
CA ALA A 320 4.12 50.72 -40.76
C ALA A 320 4.07 50.67 -42.30
N ALA A 321 4.27 49.50 -42.89
CA ALA A 321 4.17 49.30 -44.34
C ALA A 321 2.75 49.59 -44.86
N TYR A 322 1.72 49.12 -44.15
CA TYR A 322 0.32 49.39 -44.49
C TYR A 322 0.00 50.89 -44.46
N LEU A 323 0.37 51.58 -43.38
CA LEU A 323 0.16 53.02 -43.25
C LEU A 323 0.95 53.81 -44.30
N GLY A 324 2.19 53.39 -44.59
CA GLY A 324 3.00 53.98 -45.66
C GLY A 324 2.36 53.85 -47.03
N MET A 325 1.86 52.64 -47.38
CA MET A 325 1.13 52.42 -48.63
C MET A 325 -0.13 53.28 -48.71
N ALA A 326 -0.92 53.36 -47.63
CA ALA A 326 -2.12 54.18 -47.58
C ALA A 326 -1.79 55.67 -47.77
N TYR A 327 -0.73 56.16 -47.12
CA TYR A 327 -0.28 57.56 -47.26
C TYR A 327 0.15 57.89 -48.69
N VAL A 328 0.95 57.01 -49.31
CA VAL A 328 1.39 57.17 -50.71
C VAL A 328 0.20 57.10 -51.67
N ALA A 329 -0.77 56.21 -51.43
CA ALA A 329 -1.99 56.13 -52.23
C ALA A 329 -2.84 57.42 -52.13
N VAL A 330 -2.91 58.05 -50.96
CA VAL A 330 -3.60 59.33 -50.76
C VAL A 330 -2.83 60.48 -51.42
N GLN A 331 -1.50 60.56 -51.28
CA GLN A 331 -0.70 61.62 -51.92
C GLN A 331 -0.73 61.54 -53.45
N HIS A 332 -0.67 60.33 -54.01
CA HIS A 332 -0.72 60.11 -55.46
C HIS A 332 -2.12 59.78 -55.98
N PHE A 333 -3.17 60.24 -55.29
CA PHE A 333 -4.56 59.98 -55.65
C PHE A 333 -4.90 60.46 -57.08
N SER A 334 -4.28 61.54 -57.56
CA SER A 334 -4.48 62.05 -58.93
C SER A 334 -3.88 61.13 -60.02
N LEU A 335 -2.79 60.42 -59.72
CA LEU A 335 -2.17 59.42 -60.59
C LEU A 335 -2.94 58.10 -60.57
N LEU A 336 -3.33 57.64 -59.37
CA LEU A 336 -4.18 56.47 -59.18
C LEU A 336 -5.53 56.63 -59.90
N TYR A 337 -6.16 57.79 -59.75
CA TYR A 337 -7.41 58.12 -60.46
C TYR A 337 -7.21 58.07 -61.99
N LYS A 338 -6.13 58.64 -62.52
CA LYS A 338 -5.80 58.58 -63.96
C LYS A 338 -5.52 57.16 -64.46
N THR A 339 -4.84 56.32 -63.67
CA THR A 339 -4.59 54.90 -64.04
C THR A 339 -5.85 54.05 -63.98
N VAL A 340 -6.73 54.28 -62.99
CA VAL A 340 -8.03 53.62 -62.89
C VAL A 340 -8.95 54.07 -64.03
N GLN A 341 -8.94 55.35 -64.39
CA GLN A 341 -9.66 55.86 -65.56
C GLN A 341 -9.16 55.20 -66.87
N ARG A 342 -7.84 55.04 -67.04
CA ARG A 342 -7.27 54.34 -68.21
C ARG A 342 -7.63 52.85 -68.26
N LEU A 343 -7.66 52.17 -67.11
CA LEU A 343 -8.07 50.76 -67.01
C LEU A 343 -9.57 50.59 -67.27
N LEU A 344 -10.42 51.50 -66.77
CA LEU A 344 -11.85 51.53 -67.06
C LEU A 344 -12.15 51.83 -68.53
N VAL A 345 -11.39 52.73 -69.16
CA VAL A 345 -11.53 53.02 -70.60
C VAL A 345 -11.11 51.83 -71.46
N LYS A 346 -10.04 51.12 -71.08
CA LYS A 346 -9.62 49.86 -71.73
C LYS A 346 -10.64 48.73 -71.56
N ALA A 347 -11.26 48.59 -70.40
CA ALA A 347 -12.30 47.59 -70.15
C ALA A 347 -13.61 47.90 -70.90
N LYS A 348 -13.84 49.14 -71.32
CA LYS A 348 -14.99 49.56 -72.14
C LYS A 348 -14.78 49.40 -73.65
N THR A 349 -13.55 49.11 -74.08
CA THR A 349 -13.16 48.89 -75.49
C THR A 349 -12.90 47.42 -75.81
N GLN A 350 -13.30 46.51 -74.93
CA GLN A 350 -13.24 45.06 -75.13
C GLN A 350 -14.63 44.46 -75.23
#